data_AF-A0A0L6HZ70-F1
#
_entry.id   AF-A0A0L6HZ70-F1
#
_cell.length_a   1.000
_cell.length_b   1.000
_cell.length_c   1.000
_cell.angle_alpha   90.00
_cell.angle_beta   90.00
_cell.angle_gamma   90.00
#
_symmetry.space_group_name_H-M   'P 1'
#
loop_
_entity.id
_entity.type
_entity.pdbx_description
1 polymer ?
#
loop_
_entity_poly.entity_id
_entity_poly.type
_entity_poly.pdbx_seq_one_letter_code
_entity_poly.pdbx_strand_id
1 'polypeptide(L)'
;MLTLLLGVGALNAAARQVALQDAASDAARLLGRGEDAGAAEAAVSAAAPGASLSSRVSGDTVCATARADAAVVLLRVTLQASSCALDGGR
;
A
#
# COMPACT_ATOMS: atom_id res chain seq x y z
N MET A 1 20.25 -4.71 -24.02
CA MET A 1 19.82 -5.58 -22.90
C MET A 1 19.64 -4.78 -21.61
N LEU A 2 20.59 -3.95 -21.18
CA LEU A 2 20.46 -3.12 -19.98
C LEU A 2 19.20 -2.22 -20.01
N THR A 3 18.96 -1.50 -21.10
CA THR A 3 17.75 -0.67 -21.28
C THR A 3 16.45 -1.47 -21.12
N LEU A 4 16.41 -2.69 -21.64
CA LEU A 4 15.26 -3.58 -21.50
C LEU A 4 15.06 -4.01 -20.04
N LEU A 5 16.14 -4.38 -19.34
CA LEU A 5 16.09 -4.74 -17.91
C LEU A 5 15.61 -3.57 -17.05
N LEU A 6 16.07 -2.34 -17.32
CA LEU A 6 15.59 -1.14 -16.66
C LEU A 6 14.12 -0.87 -16.97
N GLY A 7 13.71 -1.00 -18.24
CA GLY A 7 12.32 -0.79 -18.65
C GLY A 7 11.36 -1.77 -17.98
N VAL A 8 11.69 -3.07 -17.96
CA VAL A 8 10.90 -4.10 -17.28
C VAL A 8 10.88 -3.86 -15.77
N GLY A 9 12.01 -3.49 -15.17
CA GLY A 9 12.09 -3.17 -13.74
C GLY A 9 11.23 -1.96 -13.36
N ALA A 10 11.25 -0.90 -14.18
CA ALA A 10 10.43 0.29 -14.00
C ALA A 10 8.93 -0.03 -14.13
N LEU A 11 8.53 -0.82 -15.12
CA LEU A 11 7.13 -1.24 -15.29
C LEU A 11 6.64 -2.08 -14.10
N ASN A 12 7.45 -3.01 -13.62
CA ASN A 12 7.12 -3.81 -12.43
C ASN A 12 6.98 -2.94 -11.18
N ALA A 13 7.88 -1.98 -10.97
CA ALA A 13 7.79 -1.05 -9.86
C ALA A 13 6.52 -0.18 -9.94
N ALA A 14 6.18 0.32 -11.13
CA ALA A 14 4.97 1.08 -11.36
C ALA A 14 3.70 0.25 -11.08
N ALA A 15 3.65 -0.99 -11.58
CA ALA A 15 2.53 -1.90 -11.31
C ALA A 15 2.34 -2.17 -9.81
N ARG A 16 3.45 -2.43 -9.09
CA ARG A 16 3.42 -2.60 -7.62
C ARG A 16 2.97 -1.34 -6.91
N GLN A 17 3.37 -0.17 -7.38
CA GLN A 17 2.96 1.11 -6.80
C GLN A 17 1.45 1.32 -6.95
N VAL A 18 0.88 0.97 -8.11
CA VAL A 18 -0.58 1.03 -8.31
C VAL A 18 -1.30 0.06 -7.37
N ALA A 19 -0.82 -1.18 -7.24
CA ALA A 19 -1.40 -2.15 -6.31
C ALA A 19 -1.32 -1.70 -4.84
N LEU A 20 -0.21 -1.05 -4.44
CA LEU A 20 -0.07 -0.49 -3.09
C LEU A 20 -1.05 0.67 -2.83
N GLN A 21 -1.32 1.50 -3.84
CA GLN A 21 -2.30 2.59 -3.73
C GLN A 21 -3.72 2.04 -3.57
N ASP A 22 -4.06 1.01 -4.35
CA ASP A 22 -5.35 0.34 -4.24
C ASP A 22 -5.53 -0.31 -2.85
N ALA A 23 -4.51 -1.03 -2.40
CA ALA A 23 -4.47 -1.64 -1.06
C ALA A 23 -4.58 -0.60 0.08
N ALA A 24 -3.90 0.54 -0.04
CA ALA A 24 -3.99 1.61 0.96
C ALA A 24 -5.39 2.26 0.97
N SER A 25 -6.02 2.42 -0.18
CA SER A 25 -7.39 2.93 -0.31
C SER A 25 -8.40 1.97 0.32
N ASP A 26 -8.29 0.67 0.05
CA ASP A 26 -9.19 -0.33 0.62
C ASP A 26 -8.97 -0.50 2.13
N ALA A 27 -7.72 -0.47 2.60
CA ALA A 27 -7.44 -0.45 4.03
C ALA A 27 -8.04 0.79 4.73
N ALA A 28 -7.93 1.98 4.14
CA ALA A 28 -8.56 3.18 4.69
C ALA A 28 -10.09 3.04 4.77
N ARG A 29 -10.72 2.46 3.74
CA ARG A 29 -12.17 2.20 3.73
C ARG A 29 -12.60 1.15 4.75
N LEU A 30 -11.84 0.08 4.95
CA LEU A 30 -12.09 -0.93 5.97
C LEU A 30 -11.99 -0.31 7.36
N LEU A 31 -10.89 0.38 7.64
CA LEU A 31 -10.66 1.03 8.92
C LEU A 31 -11.69 2.14 9.21
N GLY A 32 -12.09 2.91 8.19
CA GLY A 32 -13.14 3.92 8.33
C GLY A 32 -14.53 3.36 8.63
N ARG A 33 -14.76 2.06 8.40
CA ARG A 33 -15.98 1.35 8.84
C ARG A 33 -15.87 0.79 10.26
N GLY A 34 -14.72 0.95 10.91
CA GLY A 34 -14.44 0.39 12.24
C GLY A 34 -14.04 -1.08 12.21
N GLU A 35 -13.62 -1.62 11.06
CA GLU A 35 -13.02 -2.97 11.02
C GLU A 35 -11.68 -3.01 11.76
N ASP A 36 -11.32 -4.20 12.25
CA ASP A 36 -10.07 -4.42 12.97
C ASP A 36 -8.83 -4.23 12.08
N ALA A 37 -7.74 -3.75 12.69
CA ALA A 37 -6.47 -3.52 12.00
C ALA A 37 -5.92 -4.80 11.36
N GLY A 38 -6.11 -5.97 11.97
CA GLY A 38 -5.67 -7.25 11.43
C GLY A 38 -6.42 -7.66 10.17
N ALA A 39 -7.70 -7.31 10.03
CA ALA A 39 -8.46 -7.52 8.81
C ALA A 39 -7.94 -6.64 7.66
N ALA A 40 -7.63 -5.38 7.97
CA ALA A 40 -7.00 -4.47 7.00
C ALA A 40 -5.59 -4.94 6.60
N GLU A 41 -4.79 -5.44 7.53
CA GLU A 41 -3.46 -6.03 7.27
C GLU A 41 -3.55 -7.26 6.37
N ALA A 42 -4.53 -8.15 6.62
CA ALA A 42 -4.77 -9.32 5.79
C ALA A 42 -5.18 -8.94 4.36
N ALA A 43 -6.06 -7.94 4.19
CA ALA A 43 -6.47 -7.42 2.89
C ALA A 43 -5.27 -6.84 2.11
N VAL A 44 -4.42 -6.05 2.76
CA VAL A 44 -3.21 -5.48 2.15
C VAL A 44 -2.22 -6.58 1.76
N SER A 45 -2.04 -7.59 2.61
CA SER A 45 -1.14 -8.72 2.32
C SER A 45 -1.63 -9.55 1.13
N ALA A 46 -2.95 -9.68 0.96
CA ALA A 46 -3.55 -10.37 -0.17
C ALA A 46 -3.45 -9.56 -1.48
N ALA A 47 -3.65 -8.25 -1.42
CA ALA A 47 -3.57 -7.36 -2.59
C ALA A 47 -2.13 -7.05 -3.02
N ALA A 48 -1.20 -6.95 -2.07
CA ALA A 48 0.20 -6.64 -2.29
C ALA A 48 1.09 -7.57 -1.45
N PRO A 49 1.49 -8.74 -1.97
CA PRO A 49 2.31 -9.70 -1.25
C PRO A 49 3.63 -9.10 -0.76
N GLY A 50 3.94 -9.29 0.53
CA GLY A 50 5.12 -8.71 1.17
C GLY A 50 4.98 -7.23 1.52
N ALA A 51 3.79 -6.64 1.36
CA ALA A 51 3.50 -5.32 1.88
C ALA A 51 3.19 -5.37 3.39
N SER A 52 3.60 -4.33 4.10
CA SER A 52 3.20 -4.05 5.47
C SER A 52 2.23 -2.88 5.49
N LEU A 53 1.27 -2.90 6.42
CA LEU A 53 0.33 -1.82 6.65
C LEU A 53 0.64 -1.13 7.98
N SER A 54 0.53 0.19 7.99
CA SER A 54 0.45 0.97 9.24
C SER A 54 -0.75 1.91 9.16
N SER A 55 -1.59 1.91 10.18
CA SER A 55 -2.71 2.85 10.30
C SER A 55 -2.41 3.93 11.35
N ARG A 56 -2.95 5.13 11.12
CA ARG A 56 -2.91 6.24 12.08
C ARG A 56 -4.25 6.96 12.06
N VAL A 57 -4.84 7.11 13.23
CA VAL A 57 -6.00 7.98 13.43
C VAL A 57 -5.51 9.43 13.60
N SER A 58 -6.08 10.34 12.83
CA SER A 58 -5.77 11.78 12.85
C SER A 58 -7.08 12.57 12.89
N GLY A 59 -7.52 12.92 14.11
CA GLY A 59 -8.85 13.52 14.32
C GLY A 59 -9.94 12.55 13.88
N ASP A 60 -10.81 13.00 12.96
CA ASP A 60 -11.93 12.22 12.42
C ASP A 60 -11.57 11.51 11.10
N THR A 61 -10.28 11.26 10.87
CA THR A 61 -9.80 10.53 9.69
C THR A 61 -8.87 9.39 10.10
N VAL A 62 -9.01 8.26 9.41
CA VAL A 62 -8.09 7.13 9.54
C VAL A 62 -7.23 7.05 8.28
N CYS A 63 -5.92 7.24 8.47
CA CYS A 63 -4.94 7.14 7.41
C CYS A 63 -4.31 5.74 7.41
N ALA A 64 -4.39 5.05 6.28
CA ALA A 64 -3.75 3.78 6.03
C ALA A 64 -2.50 4.02 5.16
N THR A 65 -1.38 3.39 5.53
CA THR A 65 -0.12 3.48 4.79
C THR A 65 0.43 2.10 4.52
N ALA A 66 0.47 1.71 3.25
CA ALA A 66 1.05 0.45 2.80
C ALA A 66 2.50 0.66 2.33
N ARG A 67 3.39 -0.28 2.67
CA ARG A 67 4.80 -0.26 2.25
C ARG A 67 5.24 -1.62 1.75
N ALA A 68 5.97 -1.66 0.64
CA ALA A 68 6.61 -2.89 0.17
C ALA A 68 7.99 -2.60 -0.41
N ASP A 69 8.91 -3.55 -0.29
CA ASP A 69 10.19 -3.46 -0.96
C ASP A 69 10.12 -4.05 -2.38
N ALA A 70 10.69 -3.34 -3.33
CA ALA A 70 10.84 -3.78 -4.71
C ALA A 70 12.31 -3.81 -5.10
N ALA A 71 12.69 -4.81 -5.88
CA ALA A 71 14.00 -4.90 -6.50
C ALA A 71 13.91 -4.47 -7.96
N VAL A 72 14.67 -3.45 -8.33
CA VAL A 72 14.84 -3.00 -9.72
C VAL A 72 16.28 -3.31 -10.10
N VAL A 73 16.48 -4.43 -10.80
CA VAL A 73 17.81 -4.94 -11.16
C VAL A 73 18.66 -5.17 -9.90
N LEU A 74 19.63 -4.29 -9.59
CA LEU A 74 20.51 -4.39 -8.41
C LEU A 74 20.11 -3.43 -7.27
N LEU A 75 19.10 -2.58 -7.49
CA LEU A 75 18.67 -1.58 -6.54
C LEU A 75 17.46 -2.09 -5.76
N ARG A 76 17.48 -1.94 -4.44
CA ARG A 76 16.29 -2.10 -3.61
C ARG A 76 15.66 -0.73 -3.39
N VAL A 77 14.37 -0.64 -3.67
CA VAL A 77 13.58 0.57 -3.50
C VAL A 77 12.38 0.25 -2.64
N THR A 78 12.13 1.06 -1.62
CA THR A 78 10.94 0.94 -0.80
C THR A 78 9.83 1.75 -1.46
N LEU A 79 8.74 1.07 -1.79
CA LEU A 79 7.51 1.66 -2.30
C LEU A 79 6.58 1.93 -1.12
N GLN A 80 5.97 3.11 -1.13
CA GLN A 80 5.02 3.52 -0.11
C GLN A 80 3.82 4.18 -0.75
N ALA A 81 2.64 3.82 -0.27
CA ALA A 81 1.37 4.43 -0.60
C ALA A 81 0.61 4.77 0.68
N SER A 82 -0.10 5.90 0.67
CA SER A 82 -0.92 6.32 1.81
C SER A 82 -2.24 6.89 1.32
N SER A 83 -3.33 6.53 2.00
CA SER A 83 -4.67 7.06 1.77
C SER A 83 -5.34 7.33 3.11
N CYS A 84 -6.17 8.37 3.18
CA CYS A 84 -6.95 8.70 4.37
C CYS A 84 -8.43 8.66 4.02
N ALA A 85 -9.22 8.02 4.87
CA ALA A 85 -10.68 8.04 4.82
C ALA A 85 -11.20 8.76 6.07
N LEU A 86 -12.37 9.40 5.96
CA LEU A 86 -13.09 9.83 7.15
C LEU A 86 -13.44 8.60 7.99
N ASP A 87 -13.21 8.72 9.30
CA ASP A 87 -13.77 7.83 10.30
C ASP A 87 -15.30 7.96 10.19
N GLY A 88 -16.00 6.85 9.92
CA GLY A 88 -17.35 6.82 9.35
C GLY A 88 -18.51 7.35 10.23
N GLY A 89 -18.31 8.44 10.96
CA GLY A 89 -19.36 9.20 11.63
C GLY A 89 -19.29 9.21 13.16
N ARG A 90 -18.12 9.43 13.75
CA ARG A 90 -18.01 9.84 15.16
C ARG A 90 -18.17 11.35 15.32
#